data_AF-A0A3D5Z8C7-F1
#
_entry.id   AF-A0A3D5Z8C7-F1
#
_cell.length_a   1.000
_cell.length_b   1.000
_cell.length_c   1.000
_cell.angle_alpha   90.00
_cell.angle_beta   90.00
_cell.angle_gamma   90.00
#
_symmetry.space_group_name_H-M   'P 1'
#
loop_
_entity.id
_entity.type
_entity.pdbx_description
1 polymer ?
#
loop_
_entity_poly.entity_id
_entity_poly.type
_entity_poly.pdbx_seq_one_letter_code
_entity_poly.pdbx_strand_id
1 'polypeptide(L)'
;MICPNCGNKINEVEYEYKPISMWGYFWYQLLFMIPFIGSLALVIVALTHKNINVRNFARSYFCVSIIVLILFALFIMMGIFTYPVMPIFDTV
;
A
#
# COMPACT_ATOMS: atom_id res chain seq x y z
N MET A 1 -11.73 11.42 -26.63
CA MET A 1 -12.82 12.35 -26.27
C MET A 1 -12.27 13.76 -26.46
N ILE A 2 -13.04 14.76 -26.87
CA ILE A 2 -12.50 16.11 -27.12
C ILE A 2 -12.64 16.92 -25.82
N CYS A 3 -11.56 17.57 -25.38
CA CYS A 3 -11.58 18.45 -24.21
C CYS A 3 -12.55 19.62 -24.47
N PRO A 4 -13.64 19.78 -23.69
CA PRO A 4 -14.67 20.78 -23.97
C PRO A 4 -14.18 22.22 -23.84
N ASN A 5 -13.09 22.46 -23.11
CA ASN A 5 -12.54 23.81 -22.90
C ASN A 5 -11.36 24.16 -23.83
N CYS A 6 -10.74 23.17 -24.47
CA CYS A 6 -9.49 23.36 -25.19
C CYS A 6 -9.48 22.84 -26.63
N GLY A 7 -10.55 22.15 -27.06
CA GLY A 7 -10.73 21.68 -28.44
C GLY A 7 -9.70 20.65 -28.92
N ASN A 8 -8.67 20.37 -28.12
CA ASN A 8 -7.62 19.43 -28.46
C ASN A 8 -8.11 17.99 -28.29
N LYS A 9 -7.63 17.09 -29.13
CA LYS A 9 -7.91 15.66 -28.97
C LYS A 9 -7.16 15.22 -27.72
N ILE A 10 -7.88 14.78 -26.68
CA ILE A 10 -7.22 14.22 -25.51
C ILE A 10 -6.54 12.93 -25.98
N ASN A 11 -5.22 12.96 -26.03
CA ASN A 11 -4.40 11.82 -26.39
C ASN A 11 -4.54 10.78 -25.26
N GLU A 12 -4.22 9.52 -25.57
CA GLU A 12 -4.26 8.41 -24.60
C GLU A 12 -3.57 8.75 -23.25
N VAL A 13 -2.55 9.60 -23.29
CA VAL A 13 -1.83 10.11 -22.12
C VAL A 13 -2.74 10.72 -21.04
N GLU A 14 -3.86 11.34 -21.42
CA GLU A 14 -4.75 12.00 -20.45
C GLU A 14 -5.64 11.02 -19.66
N TYR A 15 -5.91 9.82 -20.20
CA TYR A 15 -6.66 8.81 -19.44
C TYR A 15 -5.81 8.17 -18.35
N GLU A 16 -4.50 8.01 -18.57
CA GLU A 16 -3.60 7.31 -17.66
C GLU A 16 -3.41 8.11 -16.36
N TYR A 17 -3.48 9.44 -16.45
CA TYR A 17 -3.35 10.37 -15.31
C TYR A 17 -4.68 10.81 -14.70
N LYS A 18 -5.80 10.20 -15.09
CA LYS A 18 -7.11 10.61 -14.56
C LYS A 18 -7.12 10.55 -13.02
N PRO A 19 -7.43 11.64 -12.32
CA PRO A 19 -7.49 11.63 -10.87
C PRO A 19 -8.66 10.76 -10.41
N ILE A 20 -8.40 9.93 -9.40
CA ILE A 20 -9.45 9.15 -8.72
C ILE A 20 -9.96 9.95 -7.52
N SER A 21 -11.21 9.73 -7.13
CA SER A 21 -11.76 10.37 -5.94
C SER A 21 -11.06 9.89 -4.67
N MET A 22 -11.12 10.68 -3.61
CA MET A 22 -10.60 10.29 -2.29
C MET A 22 -11.20 8.95 -1.80
N TRP A 23 -12.50 8.75 -2.06
CA TRP A 23 -13.19 7.49 -1.76
C TRP A 23 -12.63 6.29 -2.54
N GLY A 24 -12.17 6.50 -3.78
CA GLY A 24 -11.48 5.46 -4.53
C GLY A 24 -10.23 4.97 -3.82
N TYR A 25 -9.38 5.91 -3.36
CA TYR A 25 -8.20 5.55 -2.55
C TYR A 25 -8.56 4.86 -1.24
N PHE A 26 -9.63 5.29 -0.58
CA PHE A 26 -10.10 4.67 0.66
C PHE A 26 -10.44 3.18 0.48
N TRP A 27 -11.18 2.83 -0.58
CA TRP A 27 -11.53 1.43 -0.83
C TRP A 27 -10.32 0.57 -1.21
N TYR A 28 -9.36 1.12 -1.95
CA TYR A 28 -8.10 0.43 -2.20
C TYR A 28 -7.31 0.19 -0.91
N GLN A 29 -7.25 1.19 -0.02
CA GLN A 29 -6.60 1.06 1.28
C GLN A 29 -7.21 -0.08 2.10
N LEU A 30 -8.55 -0.17 2.12
CA LEU A 30 -9.28 -1.23 2.81
C LEU A 30 -9.02 -2.61 2.19
N LEU A 31 -9.04 -2.70 0.85
CA LEU A 31 -8.73 -3.93 0.13
C LEU A 31 -7.31 -4.43 0.45
N PHE A 32 -6.32 -3.54 0.42
CA PHE A 32 -4.91 -3.86 0.66
C PHE A 32 -4.61 -4.24 2.11
N MET A 33 -5.45 -3.84 3.07
CA MET A 33 -5.30 -4.21 4.47
C MET A 33 -5.59 -5.71 4.73
N ILE A 34 -6.27 -6.38 3.78
CA ILE A 34 -6.59 -7.81 3.89
C ILE A 34 -5.32 -8.63 3.58
N PRO A 35 -4.81 -9.47 4.49
CA PRO A 35 -3.47 -10.06 4.38
C PRO A 35 -3.26 -10.99 3.18
N PHE A 36 -4.25 -11.82 2.81
CA PHE A 36 -4.10 -12.77 1.70
C PHE A 36 -4.67 -12.23 0.38
N ILE A 37 -5.95 -11.89 0.36
CA ILE A 37 -6.60 -11.37 -0.84
C ILE A 37 -6.08 -9.98 -1.22
N GLY A 38 -5.82 -9.13 -0.22
CA GLY A 38 -5.38 -7.76 -0.42
C GLY A 38 -3.95 -7.65 -0.89
N SER A 39 -3.05 -8.49 -0.37
CA SER A 39 -1.66 -8.53 -0.83
C SER A 39 -1.54 -9.02 -2.28
N LEU A 40 -2.31 -10.04 -2.67
CA LEU A 40 -2.35 -10.49 -4.06
C LEU A 40 -2.91 -9.41 -4.99
N ALA A 41 -4.04 -8.79 -4.61
CA ALA A 41 -4.63 -7.69 -5.37
C ALA A 41 -3.66 -6.50 -5.49
N LEU A 42 -2.94 -6.17 -4.42
CA LEU A 42 -1.96 -5.09 -4.40
C LEU A 42 -0.83 -5.35 -5.41
N VAL A 43 -0.27 -6.55 -5.46
CA VAL A 43 0.77 -6.90 -6.44
C VAL A 43 0.24 -6.80 -7.87
N ILE A 44 -0.96 -7.33 -8.14
CA ILE A 44 -1.59 -7.25 -9.46
C ILE A 44 -1.81 -5.79 -9.88
N VAL A 45 -2.33 -4.96 -8.97
CA VAL A 45 -2.58 -3.53 -9.23
C VAL A 45 -1.27 -2.75 -9.44
N ALA A 46 -0.22 -3.07 -8.67
CA ALA A 46 1.09 -2.43 -8.78
C ALA A 46 1.79 -2.69 -10.12
N LEU A 47 1.49 -3.83 -10.77
CA LEU A 47 2.10 -4.24 -12.04
C LEU A 47 1.24 -3.87 -13.26
N THR A 48 -0.08 -4.08 -13.20
CA THR A 48 -0.94 -4.10 -14.39
C THR A 48 -1.89 -2.89 -14.52
N HIS A 49 -2.08 -2.09 -13.47
CA HIS A 49 -3.09 -1.03 -13.54
C HIS A 49 -2.74 0.06 -14.56
N LYS A 50 -3.69 0.34 -15.47
CA LYS A 50 -3.58 1.36 -16.53
C LYS A 50 -3.57 2.81 -16.06
N ASN A 51 -3.88 3.07 -14.79
CA ASN A 51 -3.91 4.42 -14.22
C ASN A 51 -2.64 4.55 -13.39
N ILE A 52 -1.76 5.46 -13.80
CA ILE A 52 -0.45 5.66 -13.19
C ILE A 52 -0.57 6.06 -11.72
N ASN A 53 -1.59 6.83 -11.35
CA ASN A 53 -1.79 7.30 -9.97
C ASN A 53 -2.11 6.12 -9.04
N VAL A 54 -3.01 5.23 -9.47
CA VAL A 54 -3.36 4.02 -8.71
C VAL A 54 -2.19 3.04 -8.67
N ARG A 55 -1.46 2.90 -9.79
CA ARG A 55 -0.28 2.05 -9.87
C ARG A 55 0.83 2.50 -8.92
N ASN A 56 1.13 3.80 -8.89
CA ASN A 56 2.12 4.38 -8.00
C ASN A 56 1.68 4.29 -6.53
N PHE A 57 0.39 4.46 -6.25
CA PHE A 57 -0.18 4.26 -4.92
C PHE A 57 -0.02 2.81 -4.43
N ALA A 58 -0.32 1.81 -5.26
CA ALA A 58 -0.12 0.41 -4.89
C ALA A 58 1.35 0.06 -4.65
N ARG A 59 2.28 0.65 -5.42
CA ARG A 59 3.74 0.45 -5.23
C ARG A 59 4.26 1.08 -3.94
N SER A 60 3.82 2.30 -3.61
CA SER A 60 4.21 2.92 -2.33
C SER A 60 3.62 2.13 -1.15
N TYR A 61 2.38 1.66 -1.27
CA TYR A 61 1.75 0.80 -0.27
C TYR A 61 2.53 -0.50 -0.09
N PHE A 62 2.99 -1.14 -1.18
CA PHE A 62 3.85 -2.32 -1.11
C PHE A 62 5.10 -2.05 -0.27
N CYS A 63 5.83 -0.97 -0.58
CA CYS A 63 7.05 -0.60 0.15
C CYS A 63 6.77 -0.33 1.63
N VAL A 64 5.70 0.42 1.95
CA VAL A 64 5.30 0.69 3.33
C VAL A 64 4.92 -0.59 4.07
N SER A 65 4.21 -1.52 3.40
CA SER A 65 3.83 -2.80 4.01
C SER A 65 5.03 -3.64 4.42
N ILE A 66 6.12 -3.62 3.63
CA ILE A 66 7.40 -4.27 3.98
C ILE A 66 8.02 -3.62 5.22
N ILE A 67 8.06 -2.29 5.26
CA ILE A 67 8.61 -1.55 6.42
C ILE A 67 7.84 -1.91 7.70
N VAL A 68 6.51 -1.92 7.64
CA VAL A 68 5.65 -2.29 8.78
C VAL A 68 5.92 -3.73 9.22
N LEU A 69 6.08 -4.67 8.29
CA LEU A 69 6.39 -6.07 8.60
C LEU A 69 7.73 -6.20 9.32
N ILE A 70 8.77 -5.49 8.86
CA ILE A 70 10.09 -5.47 9.51
C ILE A 70 9.98 -4.91 10.94
N LEU A 71 9.30 -3.78 11.12
CA LEU A 71 9.11 -3.18 12.45
C LEU A 71 8.35 -4.14 13.39
N PHE A 72 7.29 -4.76 12.89
CA PHE A 72 6.52 -5.74 13.66
C PHE A 72 7.37 -6.94 14.09
N ALA A 73 8.21 -7.47 13.19
CA ALA A 73 9.14 -8.54 13.51
C ALA A 73 10.16 -8.10 14.59
N LEU A 74 10.69 -6.88 14.51
CA LEU A 74 11.61 -6.34 15.53
C LEU A 74 10.93 -6.21 16.90
N PHE A 75 9.69 -5.71 16.96
CA PHE A 75 8.92 -5.62 18.20
C PHE A 75 8.66 -7.01 18.82
N ILE A 76 8.32 -8.00 17.99
CA ILE A 76 8.19 -9.39 18.45
C ILE A 76 9.52 -9.87 19.01
N MET A 77 10.64 -9.69 18.31
CA MET A 77 11.97 -10.12 18.79
C MET A 77 12.35 -9.45 20.12
N MET A 78 12.06 -8.16 20.28
CA MET A 78 12.30 -7.44 21.54
C MET A 78 11.41 -7.95 22.68
N GLY A 79 10.11 -8.11 22.44
CA GLY A 79 9.18 -8.70 23.42
C GLY A 79 9.58 -10.13 23.79
N ILE A 80 10.07 -10.88 22.80
CA ILE A 80 10.64 -12.21 22.96
C ILE A 80 11.88 -12.26 23.82
N PHE A 81 12.72 -11.24 23.68
CA PHE A 81 13.93 -11.14 24.47
C PHE A 81 13.67 -10.64 25.89
N THR A 82 12.60 -9.89 26.16
CA THR A 82 12.33 -9.33 27.50
C THR A 82 11.53 -10.26 28.42
N TYR A 83 10.55 -11.03 27.91
CA TYR A 83 9.77 -11.94 28.76
C TYR A 83 10.57 -13.05 29.49
N PRO A 84 11.67 -13.61 28.96
CA PRO A 84 12.44 -14.63 29.67
C PRO A 84 13.53 -14.01 30.55
N VAL A 85 13.81 -12.71 30.40
CA VAL A 85 14.82 -11.98 31.17
C VAL A 85 14.24 -11.34 32.43
N MET A 86 12.96 -10.94 32.41
CA MET A 86 12.24 -10.49 33.62
C MET A 86 12.29 -11.50 34.78
N PRO A 87 11.97 -12.81 34.61
CA PRO A 87 12.07 -13.76 35.72
C PRO A 87 13.50 -14.05 36.18
N ILE A 88 14.52 -13.73 35.37
CA ILE A 88 15.93 -13.85 35.79
C ILE A 88 16.34 -12.67 36.69
N PHE A 89 15.80 -11.47 36.46
CA PHE A 89 16.10 -10.29 37.28
C PHE A 89 15.29 -10.26 38.59
N ASP A 90 14.10 -10.87 38.62
CA ASP A 90 13.29 -11.01 39.83
C ASP A 90 13.80 -12.13 40.78
N THR A 91 14.77 -12.94 40.35
CA THR A 91 15.33 -14.06 41.13
C THR A 91 16.74 -13.80 41.69
N VAL A 92 17.31 -12.59 41.49
CA VAL A 92 18.56 -12.12 42.11
C VAL A 92 18.33 -11.08 43.19
#